data_AF-A0A4T0UP43-F1
#
_entry.id   AF-A0A4T0UP43-F1
#
_cell.length_a   1.000
_cell.length_b   1.000
_cell.length_c   1.000
_cell.angle_alpha   90.00
_cell.angle_beta   90.00
_cell.angle_gamma   90.00
#
_symmetry.space_group_name_H-M   'P 1'
#
loop_
_entity.id
_entity.type
_entity.pdbx_description
1 polymer ?
#
loop_
_entity_poly.entity_id
_entity_poly.type
_entity_poly.pdbx_seq_one_letter_code
_entity_poly.pdbx_strand_id
1 'polypeptide(L)'
;MFDPLKLWEVNREERFYCALLAHAVLSSSRVRAAICEAINGVTGSHLDPEGLEVYVEVAAMRDYWNRLGGPSRNGGDDRKLEVLRKIFAKENLPESMLQSPVFRTKTGALPNPGKWGIEEISKAFPEYASDEKLNSFRMIKYSFNAKPDMLFVSGGEAVLVEAKIESGESMYEGGISQTAVQGKISELVKDLAPCYQETRFFNTMLVLKQNRDQPVLTWSAVIGCLESVTSEHADEIDPFTMRCFHQLIRNTASQIKPERRSTRKVADCGAFDMEDLDGGFLLKVVANMKRDPEAKVRFGTSGNGFTPNYVISYGDGRTVCFAGCNHQTMPKGKMFSEKNLSGFFSRLDIVPQIKKAG
;
A
#
# COMPACT_ATOMS: atom_id res chain seq x y z
N MET A 1 0.09 0.62 -35.71
CA MET A 1 -0.97 1.59 -35.39
C MET A 1 -1.17 1.51 -33.88
N PHE A 2 -1.04 2.62 -33.14
CA PHE A 2 -1.25 2.60 -31.70
C PHE A 2 -2.74 2.37 -31.42
N ASP A 3 -3.05 1.56 -30.41
CA ASP A 3 -4.42 1.34 -29.91
C ASP A 3 -5.00 2.71 -29.49
N PRO A 4 -6.22 3.11 -29.92
CA PRO A 4 -6.82 4.41 -29.62
C PRO A 4 -7.24 4.58 -28.14
N LEU A 5 -6.50 3.99 -27.19
CA LEU A 5 -6.76 4.09 -25.77
C LEU A 5 -6.54 5.53 -25.30
N LYS A 6 -7.48 6.01 -24.49
CA LYS A 6 -7.35 7.30 -23.81
C LYS A 6 -6.36 7.16 -22.66
N LEU A 7 -5.60 8.22 -22.37
CA LEU A 7 -4.54 8.15 -21.36
C LEU A 7 -5.07 7.73 -19.97
N TRP A 8 -6.26 8.17 -19.56
CA TRP A 8 -6.87 7.78 -18.28
C TRP A 8 -7.27 6.29 -18.21
N GLU A 9 -7.38 5.60 -19.35
CA GLU A 9 -7.66 4.16 -19.39
C GLU A 9 -6.44 3.32 -18.99
N VAL A 10 -5.25 3.87 -19.24
CA VAL A 10 -3.96 3.21 -19.05
C VAL A 10 -3.11 3.84 -17.96
N ASN A 11 -3.46 5.04 -17.47
CA ASN A 11 -2.71 5.72 -16.42
C ASN A 11 -2.90 5.01 -15.08
N ARG A 12 -1.76 4.64 -14.48
CA ARG A 12 -1.68 3.93 -13.20
C ARG A 12 -0.78 4.65 -12.19
N GLU A 13 -0.37 5.87 -12.50
CA GLU A 13 0.48 6.68 -11.63
C GLU A 13 -0.27 7.04 -10.34
N GLU A 14 0.27 6.64 -9.19
CA GLU A 14 -0.35 6.86 -7.87
C GLU A 14 -0.67 8.35 -7.62
N ARG A 15 0.23 9.23 -8.05
CA ARG A 15 0.09 10.69 -7.91
C ARG A 15 -1.12 11.24 -8.66
N PHE A 16 -1.48 10.65 -9.80
CA PHE A 16 -2.66 11.05 -10.55
C PHE A 16 -3.93 10.76 -9.74
N TYR A 17 -4.03 9.56 -9.15
CA TYR A 17 -5.18 9.19 -8.35
C TYR A 17 -5.24 9.94 -7.00
N CYS A 18 -4.09 10.26 -6.40
CA CYS A 18 -4.04 11.12 -5.22
C CYS A 18 -4.54 12.53 -5.52
N ALA A 19 -4.20 13.09 -6.69
CA ALA A 19 -4.72 14.38 -7.12
C ALA A 19 -6.24 14.36 -7.35
N LEU A 20 -6.77 13.29 -7.96
CA LEU A 20 -8.21 13.09 -8.13
C LEU A 20 -8.93 12.94 -6.78
N LEU A 21 -8.35 12.20 -5.84
CA LEU A 21 -8.89 12.06 -4.49
C LEU A 21 -8.91 13.40 -3.76
N ALA A 22 -7.81 14.15 -3.80
CA ALA A 22 -7.74 15.48 -3.19
C ALA A 22 -8.81 16.42 -3.79
N HIS A 23 -8.97 16.41 -5.11
CA HIS A 23 -10.04 17.16 -5.77
C HIS A 23 -11.43 16.76 -5.26
N ALA A 24 -11.75 15.47 -5.21
CA ALA A 24 -13.06 15.01 -4.73
C ALA A 24 -13.33 15.41 -3.27
N VAL A 25 -12.33 15.29 -2.39
CA VAL A 25 -12.41 15.69 -0.97
C VAL A 25 -12.60 17.20 -0.82
N LEU A 26 -11.95 18.02 -1.65
CA LEU A 26 -12.09 19.47 -1.61
C LEU A 26 -13.44 19.94 -2.19
N SER A 27 -13.93 19.28 -3.24
CA SER A 27 -15.15 19.68 -3.96
C SER A 27 -16.46 19.29 -3.29
N SER A 28 -16.46 18.26 -2.42
CA SER A 28 -17.67 17.76 -1.76
C SER A 28 -17.46 17.57 -0.25
N SER A 29 -18.28 18.24 0.57
CA SER A 29 -18.27 18.05 2.03
C SER A 29 -18.72 16.63 2.43
N ARG A 30 -19.62 16.01 1.65
CA ARG A 30 -20.05 14.63 1.88
C ARG A 30 -18.94 13.63 1.62
N VAL A 31 -18.23 13.78 0.49
CA VAL A 31 -17.04 12.96 0.20
C VAL A 31 -15.99 13.15 1.28
N ARG A 32 -15.75 14.40 1.68
CA ARG A 32 -14.80 14.74 2.73
C ARG A 32 -15.13 14.04 4.05
N ALA A 33 -16.40 14.07 4.48
CA ALA A 33 -16.85 13.39 5.69
C ALA A 33 -16.65 11.87 5.60
N ALA A 34 -17.06 11.24 4.48
CA ALA A 34 -16.91 9.81 4.28
C ALA A 34 -15.43 9.36 4.24
N ILE A 35 -14.56 10.14 3.59
CA ILE A 35 -13.12 9.86 3.55
C ILE A 35 -12.48 10.05 4.93
N CYS A 36 -12.83 11.11 5.68
CA CYS A 36 -12.38 11.27 7.06
C CYS A 36 -12.80 10.08 7.93
N GLU A 37 -14.06 9.63 7.81
CA GLU A 37 -14.55 8.45 8.54
C GLU A 37 -13.72 7.20 8.20
N ALA A 38 -13.47 6.93 6.91
CA ALA A 38 -12.64 5.80 6.48
C ALA A 38 -11.20 5.89 7.01
N ILE A 39 -10.58 7.07 6.98
CA ILE A 39 -9.21 7.29 7.50
C ILE A 39 -9.18 7.11 9.03
N ASN A 40 -10.13 7.72 9.74
CA ASN A 40 -10.24 7.62 11.19
C ASN A 40 -10.45 6.16 11.62
N GLY A 41 -11.27 5.40 10.89
CA GLY A 41 -11.53 3.99 11.16
C GLY A 41 -10.29 3.09 11.06
N VAL A 42 -9.36 3.38 10.14
CA VAL A 42 -8.15 2.55 9.95
C VAL A 42 -6.96 3.03 10.79
N THR A 43 -6.86 4.33 11.08
CA THR A 43 -5.70 4.91 11.80
C THR A 43 -5.96 5.17 13.28
N GLY A 44 -7.23 5.29 13.70
CA GLY A 44 -7.60 5.78 15.02
C GLY A 44 -7.46 7.30 15.19
N SER A 45 -7.32 8.05 14.09
CA SER A 45 -7.38 9.52 14.11
C SER A 45 -8.79 10.05 14.31
N HIS A 46 -8.90 11.36 14.49
CA HIS A 46 -10.13 12.14 14.67
C HIS A 46 -10.09 13.36 13.73
N LEU A 47 -9.82 13.12 12.46
CA LEU A 47 -9.88 14.16 11.44
C LEU A 47 -11.31 14.71 11.37
N ASP A 48 -11.45 16.01 11.59
CA ASP A 48 -12.70 16.75 11.41
C ASP A 48 -12.83 17.18 9.94
N PRO A 49 -13.90 16.78 9.21
CA PRO A 49 -14.10 17.16 7.82
C PRO A 49 -14.25 18.67 7.61
N GLU A 50 -14.83 19.43 8.54
CA GLU A 50 -15.07 20.87 8.32
C GLU A 50 -13.76 21.67 8.31
N GLY A 51 -12.82 21.31 9.20
CA GLY A 51 -11.49 21.90 9.29
C GLY A 51 -10.39 21.20 8.48
N LEU A 52 -10.74 20.29 7.56
CA LEU A 52 -9.76 19.44 6.88
C LEU A 52 -8.94 20.22 5.84
N GLU A 53 -7.62 20.21 6.03
CA GLU A 53 -6.64 20.60 5.03
C GLU A 53 -6.10 19.36 4.30
N VAL A 54 -5.94 19.45 2.98
CA VAL A 54 -5.42 18.37 2.14
C VAL A 54 -4.22 18.87 1.34
N TYR A 55 -3.10 18.17 1.44
CA TYR A 55 -1.89 18.46 0.70
C TYR A 55 -1.46 17.24 -0.12
N VAL A 56 -0.94 17.48 -1.33
CA VAL A 56 -0.49 16.43 -2.26
C VAL A 56 1.01 16.58 -2.52
N GLU A 57 1.74 15.47 -2.63
CA GLU A 57 3.21 15.40 -2.78
C GLU A 57 3.99 16.20 -1.71
N VAL A 58 3.68 15.95 -0.44
CA VAL A 58 4.15 16.79 0.67
C VAL A 58 5.64 16.60 0.91
N ALA A 59 6.43 17.66 0.76
CA ALA A 59 7.87 17.64 1.04
C ALA A 59 8.21 18.33 2.38
N ALA A 60 7.47 17.99 3.45
CA ALA A 60 7.45 18.76 4.71
C ALA A 60 8.84 19.16 5.25
N MET A 61 9.75 18.20 5.40
CA MET A 61 11.11 18.48 5.90
C MET A 61 11.94 19.33 4.93
N ARG A 62 11.76 19.12 3.62
CA ARG A 62 12.44 19.90 2.59
C ARG A 62 11.97 21.34 2.55
N ASP A 63 10.66 21.54 2.64
CA ASP A 63 10.04 22.86 2.57
C ASP A 63 10.31 23.63 3.87
N TYR A 64 10.26 22.96 5.02
CA TYR A 64 10.72 23.51 6.29
C TYR A 64 12.18 23.96 6.20
N TRP A 65 13.09 23.10 5.69
CA TRP A 65 14.50 23.46 5.50
C TRP A 65 14.69 24.71 4.63
N ASN A 66 13.94 24.83 3.54
CA ASN A 66 14.01 25.96 2.64
C ASN A 66 13.49 27.25 3.31
N ARG A 67 12.45 27.13 4.15
CA ARG A 67 11.87 28.26 4.91
C ARG A 67 12.84 28.85 5.94
N LEU A 68 13.81 28.08 6.44
CA LEU A 68 14.86 28.60 7.33
C LEU A 68 15.78 29.63 6.66
N GLY A 69 15.75 29.74 5.32
CA GLY A 69 16.53 30.72 4.56
C GLY A 69 17.88 30.20 4.09
N GLY A 70 18.64 31.04 3.39
CA GLY A 70 20.00 30.74 2.92
C GLY A 70 21.06 31.55 3.68
N PRO A 71 22.35 31.33 3.37
CA PRO A 71 23.46 32.05 4.01
C PRO A 71 23.33 33.58 3.91
N SER A 72 22.78 34.08 2.80
CA SER A 72 22.59 35.51 2.54
C SER A 72 21.36 36.13 3.21
N ARG A 73 20.50 35.33 3.86
CA ARG A 73 19.28 35.81 4.51
C ARG A 73 19.42 35.69 6.03
N ASN A 74 19.70 36.80 6.72
CA ASN A 74 19.51 37.02 8.17
C ASN A 74 19.64 35.75 9.05
N GLY A 75 20.84 35.17 9.15
CA GLY A 75 21.10 34.02 10.04
C GLY A 75 20.43 32.71 9.64
N GLY A 76 20.11 32.51 8.34
CA GLY A 76 19.49 31.27 7.86
C GLY A 76 20.35 30.03 8.11
N ASP A 77 21.66 30.15 7.98
CA ASP A 77 22.60 29.04 8.26
C ASP A 77 22.68 28.71 9.76
N ASP A 78 22.56 29.70 10.66
CA ASP A 78 22.53 29.45 12.10
C ASP A 78 21.28 28.66 12.52
N ARG A 79 20.11 29.03 11.96
CA ARG A 79 18.86 28.28 12.19
C ARG A 79 18.91 26.86 11.64
N LYS A 80 19.50 26.68 10.45
CA LYS A 80 19.74 25.34 9.88
C LYS A 80 20.70 24.53 10.74
N LEU A 81 21.76 25.15 11.25
CA LEU A 81 22.71 24.50 12.15
C LEU A 81 22.02 24.08 13.46
N GLU A 82 21.15 24.92 14.02
CA GLU A 82 20.34 24.56 15.20
C GLU A 82 19.45 23.34 14.93
N VAL A 83 18.79 23.30 13.78
CA VAL A 83 18.00 22.13 13.37
C VAL A 83 18.86 20.87 13.27
N LEU A 84 20.03 20.95 12.63
CA LEU A 84 20.94 19.82 12.54
C LEU A 84 21.45 19.37 13.92
N ARG A 85 21.75 20.30 14.83
CA ARG A 85 22.15 19.97 16.21
C ARG A 85 21.06 19.17 16.93
N LYS A 86 19.80 19.58 16.83
CA LYS A 86 18.66 18.85 17.41
C LYS A 86 18.54 17.44 16.83
N ILE A 87 18.67 17.30 15.51
CA ILE A 87 18.64 16.00 14.85
C ILE A 87 19.82 15.12 15.30
N PHE A 88 21.04 15.66 15.33
CA PHE A 88 22.24 14.92 15.73
C PHE A 88 22.15 14.45 17.17
N ALA A 89 21.73 15.33 18.08
CA ALA A 89 21.50 14.96 19.48
C ALA A 89 20.49 13.81 19.60
N LYS A 90 19.39 13.86 18.84
CA LYS A 90 18.37 12.81 18.84
C LYS A 90 18.85 11.47 18.29
N GLU A 91 19.70 11.50 17.27
CA GLU A 91 20.32 10.32 16.67
C GLU A 91 21.57 9.83 17.44
N ASN A 92 21.90 10.44 18.57
CA ASN A 92 23.14 10.18 19.33
C ASN A 92 24.41 10.35 18.47
N LEU A 93 24.39 11.31 17.54
CA LEU A 93 25.52 11.69 16.70
C LEU A 93 26.30 12.86 17.32
N PRO A 94 27.65 12.83 17.33
CA PRO A 94 28.45 13.93 17.86
C PRO A 94 28.22 15.24 17.11
N GLU A 95 27.89 16.31 17.84
CA GLU A 95 27.70 17.63 17.24
C GLU A 95 28.95 18.14 16.50
N SER A 96 30.14 17.76 16.97
CA SER A 96 31.42 18.13 16.35
C SER A 96 31.52 17.72 14.87
N MET A 97 30.79 16.67 14.46
CA MET A 97 30.74 16.24 13.06
C MET A 97 30.20 17.33 12.12
N LEU A 98 29.31 18.21 12.59
CA LEU A 98 28.72 19.30 11.79
C LEU A 98 29.72 20.40 11.39
N GLN A 99 30.95 20.34 11.93
CA GLN A 99 32.08 21.19 11.50
C GLN A 99 32.83 20.60 10.31
N SER A 100 32.59 19.33 9.96
CA SER A 100 33.26 18.67 8.84
C SER A 100 32.83 19.26 7.49
N PRO A 101 33.77 19.41 6.53
CA PRO A 101 33.47 19.86 5.18
C PRO A 101 32.43 19.01 4.44
N VAL A 102 32.24 17.74 4.82
CA VAL A 102 31.23 16.85 4.18
C VAL A 102 29.79 17.35 4.36
N PHE A 103 29.52 18.13 5.40
CA PHE A 103 28.22 18.76 5.64
C PHE A 103 28.15 20.20 5.13
N ARG A 104 29.10 20.64 4.31
CA ARG A 104 29.19 22.02 3.79
C ARG A 104 29.28 22.00 2.27
N THR A 105 28.68 22.99 1.62
CA THR A 105 28.94 23.23 0.19
C THR A 105 30.34 23.83 0.01
N LYS A 106 30.80 23.92 -1.25
CA LYS A 106 32.03 24.65 -1.59
C LYS A 106 32.05 26.12 -1.13
N THR A 107 30.87 26.71 -0.93
CA THR A 107 30.72 28.09 -0.44
C THR A 107 30.58 28.16 1.10
N GLY A 108 30.76 27.03 1.81
CA GLY A 108 30.61 26.94 3.26
C GLY A 108 29.16 26.84 3.77
N ALA A 109 28.16 26.85 2.88
CA ALA A 109 26.75 26.80 3.26
C ALA A 109 26.32 25.40 3.73
N LEU A 110 25.30 25.30 4.58
CA LEU A 110 24.68 24.02 4.91
C LEU A 110 23.75 23.54 3.77
N PRO A 111 24.08 22.44 3.05
CA PRO A 111 23.17 21.87 2.07
C PRO A 111 21.99 21.19 2.76
N ASN A 112 20.87 21.07 2.06
CA ASN A 112 19.75 20.25 2.51
C ASN A 112 20.23 18.81 2.76
N PRO A 113 19.87 18.16 3.91
CA PRO A 113 20.30 16.80 4.23
C PRO A 113 19.99 15.75 3.16
N GLY A 114 18.93 15.93 2.39
CA GLY A 114 18.62 15.09 1.24
C GLY A 114 19.74 15.00 0.20
N LYS A 115 20.63 16.00 0.15
CA LYS A 115 21.78 16.07 -0.75
C LYS A 115 23.08 15.49 -0.18
N TRP A 116 23.11 15.01 1.06
CA TRP A 116 24.33 14.44 1.65
C TRP A 116 24.80 13.20 0.89
N GLY A 117 26.11 13.09 0.65
CA GLY A 117 26.73 11.88 0.12
C GLY A 117 27.04 10.89 1.24
N ILE A 118 26.31 9.77 1.30
CA ILE A 118 26.48 8.78 2.36
C ILE A 118 27.87 8.12 2.31
N GLU A 119 28.39 7.89 1.10
CA GLU A 119 29.77 7.40 0.92
C GLU A 119 30.83 8.42 1.41
N GLU A 120 30.59 9.71 1.20
CA GLU A 120 31.50 10.76 1.64
C GLU A 120 31.51 10.87 3.17
N ILE A 121 30.35 10.73 3.80
CA ILE A 121 30.22 10.66 5.27
C ILE A 121 30.96 9.42 5.80
N SER A 122 30.75 8.26 5.19
CA SER A 122 31.43 7.01 5.58
C SER A 122 32.96 7.13 5.49
N LYS A 123 33.48 7.79 4.45
CA LYS A 123 34.93 8.05 4.30
C LYS A 123 35.46 9.08 5.31
N ALA A 124 34.68 10.12 5.60
CA ALA A 124 35.08 11.18 6.54
C ALA A 124 35.05 10.70 8.00
N PHE A 125 34.20 9.72 8.31
CA PHE A 125 34.00 9.18 9.66
C PHE A 125 33.98 7.65 9.65
N PRO A 126 35.14 6.99 9.49
CA PRO A 126 35.23 5.52 9.37
C PRO A 126 34.62 4.76 10.56
N GLU A 127 34.61 5.36 11.75
CA GLU A 127 34.00 4.81 12.95
C GLU A 127 32.45 4.72 12.89
N TYR A 128 31.85 5.39 11.90
CA TYR A 128 30.42 5.31 11.54
C TYR A 128 30.16 4.55 10.24
N ALA A 129 31.18 3.93 9.62
CA ALA A 129 31.04 3.28 8.32
C ALA A 129 30.24 1.96 8.33
N SER A 130 29.96 1.39 9.52
CA SER A 130 29.09 0.21 9.64
C SER A 130 27.67 0.55 9.15
N ASP A 131 27.01 -0.39 8.48
CA ASP A 131 25.66 -0.16 7.93
C ASP A 131 24.64 0.31 8.96
N GLU A 132 24.67 -0.24 10.18
CA GLU A 132 23.78 0.18 11.26
C GLU A 132 23.94 1.67 11.62
N LYS A 133 25.18 2.15 11.76
CA LYS A 133 25.46 3.56 12.05
C LYS A 133 25.19 4.48 10.87
N LEU A 134 25.45 4.02 9.65
CA LEU A 134 25.10 4.76 8.44
C LEU A 134 23.59 4.90 8.26
N ASN A 135 22.78 4.00 8.84
CA ASN A 135 21.34 4.08 8.74
C ASN A 135 20.76 5.36 9.37
N SER A 136 21.34 5.91 10.44
CA SER A 136 20.91 7.22 10.96
C SER A 136 21.10 8.32 9.91
N PHE A 137 22.25 8.38 9.23
CA PHE A 137 22.48 9.36 8.17
C PHE A 137 21.58 9.14 6.96
N ARG A 138 21.38 7.88 6.55
CA ARG A 138 20.45 7.51 5.46
C ARG A 138 19.02 7.92 5.80
N MET A 139 18.58 7.64 7.03
CA MET A 139 17.24 7.99 7.52
C MET A 139 17.01 9.50 7.53
N ILE A 140 17.98 10.29 8.02
CA ILE A 140 17.92 11.76 7.93
C ILE A 140 17.84 12.19 6.45
N LYS A 141 18.75 11.71 5.60
CA LYS A 141 18.77 12.05 4.16
C LYS A 141 17.42 11.75 3.50
N TYR A 142 16.88 10.56 3.72
CA TYR A 142 15.62 10.14 3.12
C TYR A 142 14.44 10.92 3.67
N SER A 143 14.42 11.27 4.95
CA SER A 143 13.35 12.10 5.53
C SER A 143 13.26 13.50 4.89
N PHE A 144 14.39 14.07 4.44
CA PHE A 144 14.41 15.35 3.72
C PHE A 144 14.16 15.22 2.20
N ASN A 145 14.25 14.00 1.66
CA ASN A 145 14.01 13.72 0.23
C ASN A 145 12.63 13.14 -0.05
N ALA A 146 12.09 12.34 0.84
CA ALA A 146 10.82 11.68 0.64
C ALA A 146 9.69 12.70 0.56
N LYS A 147 8.66 12.31 -0.19
CA LYS A 147 7.44 13.07 -0.36
C LYS A 147 6.27 12.11 -0.22
N PRO A 148 5.67 11.99 0.98
CA PRO A 148 4.40 11.29 1.12
C PRO A 148 3.40 11.81 0.09
N ASP A 149 2.62 10.91 -0.51
CA ASP A 149 1.72 11.27 -1.60
C ASP A 149 0.63 12.21 -1.14
N MET A 150 0.13 12.03 0.08
CA MET A 150 -0.86 12.93 0.68
C MET A 150 -0.61 13.18 2.17
N LEU A 151 -1.08 14.34 2.64
CA LEU A 151 -1.20 14.69 4.05
C LEU A 151 -2.58 15.29 4.28
N PHE A 152 -3.29 14.75 5.27
CA PHE A 152 -4.54 15.30 5.80
C PHE A 152 -4.27 15.93 7.15
N VAL A 153 -4.72 17.16 7.39
CA VAL A 153 -4.53 17.86 8.68
C VAL A 153 -5.86 18.41 9.16
N SER A 154 -6.23 18.14 10.41
CA SER A 154 -7.42 18.71 11.04
C SER A 154 -7.35 18.57 12.55
N GLY A 155 -7.86 19.55 13.30
CA GLY A 155 -8.06 19.43 14.75
C GLY A 155 -6.83 19.10 15.60
N GLY A 156 -5.63 19.48 15.15
CA GLY A 156 -4.37 19.11 15.83
C GLY A 156 -3.91 17.67 15.54
N GLU A 157 -4.50 17.01 14.55
CA GLU A 157 -4.07 15.70 14.06
C GLU A 157 -3.66 15.78 12.58
N ALA A 158 -2.74 14.89 12.19
CA ALA A 158 -2.18 14.81 10.87
C ALA A 158 -2.05 13.35 10.43
N VAL A 159 -2.54 13.01 9.24
CA VAL A 159 -2.42 11.66 8.67
C VAL A 159 -1.60 11.73 7.38
N LEU A 160 -0.40 11.14 7.40
CA LEU A 160 0.41 10.93 6.21
C LEU A 160 -0.05 9.66 5.49
N VAL A 161 -0.26 9.77 4.18
CA VAL A 161 -0.71 8.67 3.33
C VAL A 161 0.32 8.42 2.24
N GLU A 162 0.80 7.18 2.13
CA GLU A 162 1.50 6.70 0.95
C GLU A 162 0.55 5.89 0.07
N ALA A 163 0.40 6.29 -1.19
CA ALA A 163 -0.39 5.54 -2.14
C ALA A 163 0.45 4.48 -2.84
N LYS A 164 -0.18 3.34 -3.10
CA LYS A 164 0.37 2.23 -3.88
C LYS A 164 -0.73 1.63 -4.74
N ILE A 165 -0.51 1.59 -6.04
CA ILE A 165 -1.42 0.91 -6.97
C ILE A 165 -0.80 -0.43 -7.36
N GLU A 166 0.32 -0.43 -8.07
CA GLU A 166 0.92 -1.68 -8.55
C GLU A 166 2.10 -2.15 -7.71
N SER A 167 2.80 -1.21 -7.08
CA SER A 167 4.02 -1.47 -6.34
C SER A 167 3.72 -1.85 -4.89
N GLY A 168 4.54 -2.76 -4.33
CA GLY A 168 4.60 -2.95 -2.89
C GLY A 168 5.29 -1.78 -2.20
N GLU A 169 5.47 -1.90 -0.88
CA GLU A 169 6.32 -0.96 -0.15
C GLU A 169 7.73 -0.94 -0.75
N SER A 170 8.23 0.26 -1.04
CA SER A 170 9.58 0.45 -1.55
C SER A 170 10.60 0.42 -0.41
N MET A 171 11.78 -0.12 -0.70
CA MET A 171 12.92 -0.14 0.22
C MET A 171 13.99 0.82 -0.30
N TYR A 172 14.50 1.68 0.56
CA TYR A 172 15.68 2.49 0.30
C TYR A 172 16.97 1.70 0.57
N GLU A 173 18.13 2.29 0.25
CA GLU A 173 19.43 1.67 0.55
C GLU A 173 19.58 1.42 2.05
N GLY A 174 20.29 0.35 2.41
CA GLY A 174 20.40 -0.10 3.79
C GLY A 174 19.16 -0.82 4.32
N GLY A 175 18.20 -1.15 3.45
CA GLY A 175 16.99 -1.88 3.83
C GLY A 175 16.00 -1.02 4.64
N ILE A 176 16.06 0.30 4.49
CA ILE A 176 15.15 1.21 5.19
C ILE A 176 13.81 1.23 4.44
N SER A 177 12.73 0.85 5.11
CA SER A 177 11.41 0.86 4.48
C SER A 177 10.84 2.26 4.35
N GLN A 178 9.95 2.45 3.38
CA GLN A 178 9.27 3.73 3.19
C GLN A 178 8.44 4.14 4.41
N THR A 179 7.75 3.20 5.05
CA THR A 179 6.99 3.43 6.29
C THR A 179 7.91 3.93 7.41
N ALA A 180 9.13 3.38 7.52
CA ALA A 180 10.10 3.84 8.51
C ALA A 180 10.51 5.30 8.24
N VAL A 181 10.70 5.69 6.97
CA VAL A 181 10.98 7.08 6.59
C VAL A 181 9.80 8.00 6.91
N GLN A 182 8.56 7.58 6.66
CA GLN A 182 7.37 8.38 7.00
C GLN A 182 7.20 8.58 8.51
N GLY A 183 7.44 7.52 9.29
CA GLY A 183 7.49 7.60 10.74
C GLY A 183 8.53 8.62 11.19
N LYS A 184 9.72 8.60 10.56
CA LYS A 184 10.76 9.60 10.86
C LYS A 184 10.38 11.02 10.47
N ILE A 185 9.72 11.22 9.33
CA ILE A 185 9.21 12.53 8.91
C ILE A 185 8.25 13.08 9.97
N SER A 186 7.27 12.27 10.39
CA SER A 186 6.29 12.65 11.42
C SER A 186 6.99 13.12 12.70
N GLU A 187 7.97 12.34 13.14
CA GLU A 187 8.78 12.62 14.33
C GLU A 187 9.57 13.93 14.20
N LEU A 188 10.27 14.13 13.08
CA LEU A 188 11.10 15.31 12.84
C LEU A 188 10.25 16.57 12.65
N VAL A 189 9.13 16.49 11.94
CA VAL A 189 8.22 17.62 11.75
C VAL A 189 7.68 18.08 13.11
N LYS A 190 7.23 17.14 13.94
CA LYS A 190 6.73 17.44 15.29
C LYS A 190 7.79 18.16 16.13
N ASP A 191 9.03 17.67 16.14
CA ASP A 191 10.08 18.25 16.98
C ASP A 191 10.58 19.61 16.48
N LEU A 192 10.64 19.79 15.16
CA LEU A 192 11.38 20.90 14.56
C LEU A 192 10.47 22.04 14.09
N ALA A 193 9.25 21.76 13.67
CA ALA A 193 8.33 22.77 13.14
C ALA A 193 7.34 23.24 14.23
N PRO A 194 7.42 24.49 14.71
CA PRO A 194 6.60 24.95 15.84
C PRO A 194 5.09 24.78 15.67
N CYS A 195 4.58 24.91 14.43
CA CYS A 195 3.16 24.74 14.15
C CYS A 195 2.65 23.29 14.28
N TYR A 196 3.55 22.31 14.40
CA TYR A 196 3.21 20.89 14.49
C TYR A 196 3.63 20.23 15.81
N GLN A 197 4.15 20.99 16.79
CA GLN A 197 4.65 20.44 18.06
C GLN A 197 3.57 19.71 18.86
N GLU A 198 2.36 20.25 18.86
CA GLU A 198 1.21 19.64 19.52
C GLU A 198 0.43 18.68 18.61
N THR A 199 0.88 18.52 17.36
CA THR A 199 0.17 17.68 16.39
C THR A 199 0.41 16.19 16.66
N ARG A 200 -0.67 15.41 16.66
CA ARG A 200 -0.60 13.95 16.66
C ARG A 200 -0.52 13.45 15.22
N PHE A 201 0.56 12.72 14.91
CA PHE A 201 0.77 12.16 13.59
C PHE A 201 0.37 10.70 13.53
N PHE A 202 -0.30 10.33 12.44
CA PHE A 202 -0.63 8.98 12.05
C PHE A 202 -0.06 8.73 10.65
N ASN A 203 0.24 7.46 10.36
CA ASN A 203 0.72 7.04 9.04
C ASN A 203 -0.18 5.90 8.56
N THR A 204 -0.54 5.91 7.28
CA THR A 204 -1.23 4.80 6.64
C THR A 204 -0.76 4.64 5.20
N MET A 205 -0.92 3.41 4.70
CA MET A 205 -0.85 3.15 3.27
C MET A 205 -2.25 3.27 2.66
N LEU A 206 -2.31 3.68 1.38
CA LEU A 206 -3.48 3.59 0.52
C LEU A 206 -3.20 2.58 -0.59
N VAL A 207 -3.73 1.37 -0.42
CA VAL A 207 -3.38 0.20 -1.25
C VAL A 207 -4.59 -0.37 -1.98
N LEU A 208 -4.39 -1.16 -3.03
CA LEU A 208 -5.49 -1.84 -3.70
C LEU A 208 -6.12 -2.96 -2.85
N LYS A 209 -5.31 -3.63 -2.02
CA LYS A 209 -5.74 -4.76 -1.20
C LYS A 209 -5.19 -4.63 0.20
N GLN A 210 -6.05 -4.89 1.17
CA GLN A 210 -5.64 -4.99 2.56
C GLN A 210 -4.69 -6.18 2.73
N ASN A 211 -3.55 -5.92 3.39
CA ASN A 211 -2.69 -6.98 3.87
C ASN A 211 -3.22 -7.48 5.22
N ARG A 212 -3.18 -8.79 5.49
CA ARG A 212 -3.92 -9.41 6.60
C ARG A 212 -3.54 -8.87 7.98
N ASP A 213 -2.35 -8.31 8.11
CA ASP A 213 -1.74 -8.05 9.42
C ASP A 213 -1.84 -6.60 9.89
N GLN A 214 -2.30 -5.66 9.04
CA GLN A 214 -2.44 -4.24 9.41
C GLN A 214 -3.67 -3.60 8.78
N PRO A 215 -4.48 -2.85 9.55
CA PRO A 215 -5.53 -2.00 8.98
C PRO A 215 -4.87 -0.93 8.12
N VAL A 216 -5.29 -0.84 6.86
CA VAL A 216 -4.80 0.13 5.89
C VAL A 216 -5.98 0.69 5.12
N LEU A 217 -5.86 1.95 4.67
CA LEU A 217 -6.83 2.51 3.75
C LEU A 217 -6.73 1.78 2.41
N THR A 218 -7.87 1.49 1.79
CA THR A 218 -7.88 0.83 0.48
C THR A 218 -8.52 1.70 -0.59
N TRP A 219 -8.06 1.56 -1.83
CA TRP A 219 -8.72 2.20 -2.97
C TRP A 219 -10.17 1.74 -3.13
N SER A 220 -10.49 0.49 -2.78
CA SER A 220 -11.88 0.03 -2.76
C SER A 220 -12.74 0.76 -1.73
N ALA A 221 -12.22 1.03 -0.52
CA ALA A 221 -12.91 1.82 0.48
C ALA A 221 -13.12 3.27 0.01
N VAL A 222 -12.09 3.89 -0.57
CA VAL A 222 -12.18 5.23 -1.17
C VAL A 222 -13.27 5.26 -2.23
N ILE A 223 -13.28 4.30 -3.16
CA ILE A 223 -14.27 4.28 -4.25
C ILE A 223 -15.68 4.03 -3.72
N GLY A 224 -15.85 3.16 -2.73
CA GLY A 224 -17.12 2.98 -2.05
C GLY A 224 -17.65 4.27 -1.42
N CYS A 225 -16.79 5.11 -0.85
CA CYS A 225 -17.17 6.44 -0.35
C CYS A 225 -17.60 7.38 -1.47
N LEU A 226 -16.94 7.35 -2.63
CA LEU A 226 -17.32 8.18 -3.78
C LEU A 226 -18.64 7.71 -4.42
N GLU A 227 -18.83 6.40 -4.53
CA GLU A 227 -20.04 5.77 -5.08
C GLU A 227 -21.26 6.04 -4.19
N SER A 228 -21.14 5.95 -2.86
CA SER A 228 -22.25 6.24 -1.95
C SER A 228 -22.74 7.69 -2.13
N VAL A 229 -21.82 8.66 -2.15
CA VAL A 229 -22.16 10.08 -2.35
C VAL A 229 -22.75 10.32 -3.73
N THR A 230 -22.15 9.78 -4.79
CA THR A 230 -22.64 10.02 -6.17
C THR A 230 -23.98 9.34 -6.47
N SER A 231 -24.32 8.26 -5.76
CA SER A 231 -25.65 7.63 -5.87
C SER A 231 -26.78 8.51 -5.33
N GLU A 232 -26.48 9.36 -4.34
CA GLU A 232 -27.42 10.31 -3.73
C GLU A 232 -27.32 11.71 -4.36
N HIS A 233 -26.12 12.09 -4.80
CA HIS A 233 -25.73 13.44 -5.22
C HIS A 233 -24.75 13.39 -6.41
N ALA A 234 -25.25 13.00 -7.58
CA ALA A 234 -24.44 12.74 -8.78
C ALA A 234 -23.68 13.97 -9.34
N ASP A 235 -24.04 15.18 -8.91
CA ASP A 235 -23.47 16.45 -9.36
C ASP A 235 -22.26 16.93 -8.54
N GLU A 236 -22.00 16.34 -7.37
CA GLU A 236 -20.91 16.76 -6.48
C GLU A 236 -19.52 16.28 -6.91
N ILE A 237 -19.45 15.18 -7.67
CA ILE A 237 -18.20 14.65 -8.20
C ILE A 237 -18.27 14.66 -9.71
N ASP A 238 -17.26 15.25 -10.34
CA ASP A 238 -17.25 15.33 -11.79
C ASP A 238 -17.18 13.91 -12.42
N PRO A 239 -17.87 13.69 -13.56
CA PRO A 239 -17.89 12.37 -14.20
C PRO A 239 -16.51 11.86 -14.65
N PHE A 240 -15.51 12.74 -14.83
CA PHE A 240 -14.17 12.30 -15.23
C PHE A 240 -13.43 11.66 -14.05
N THR A 241 -13.50 12.26 -12.86
CA THR A 241 -12.96 11.68 -11.62
C THR A 241 -13.55 10.30 -11.36
N MET A 242 -14.88 10.15 -11.40
CA MET A 242 -15.53 8.85 -11.19
C MET A 242 -15.15 7.80 -12.25
N ARG A 243 -15.03 8.19 -13.53
CA ARG A 243 -14.58 7.27 -14.58
C ARG A 243 -13.16 6.76 -14.33
N CYS A 244 -12.26 7.62 -13.88
CA CYS A 244 -10.88 7.22 -13.56
C CYS A 244 -10.86 6.21 -12.41
N PHE A 245 -11.62 6.45 -11.34
CA PHE A 245 -11.70 5.51 -10.21
C PHE A 245 -12.32 4.16 -10.58
N HIS A 246 -13.41 4.14 -11.35
CA HIS A 246 -13.96 2.87 -11.85
C HIS A 246 -12.96 2.13 -12.74
N GLN A 247 -12.17 2.85 -13.52
CA GLN A 247 -11.14 2.25 -14.35
C GLN A 247 -10.02 1.63 -13.52
N LEU A 248 -9.61 2.28 -12.42
CA LEU A 248 -8.65 1.71 -11.47
C LEU A 248 -9.10 0.33 -10.98
N ILE A 249 -10.38 0.16 -10.60
CA ILE A 249 -10.93 -1.14 -10.18
C ILE A 249 -10.87 -2.16 -11.32
N ARG A 250 -11.30 -1.81 -12.54
CA ARG A 250 -11.26 -2.72 -13.70
C ARG A 250 -9.84 -3.19 -14.00
N ASN A 251 -8.90 -2.26 -13.94
CA ASN A 251 -7.48 -2.48 -14.12
C ASN A 251 -6.87 -3.37 -13.03
N THR A 252 -7.43 -3.32 -11.82
CA THR A 252 -7.03 -4.14 -10.69
C THR A 252 -7.62 -5.54 -10.77
N ALA A 253 -8.91 -5.67 -11.08
CA ALA A 253 -9.61 -6.95 -11.18
C ALA A 253 -8.98 -7.86 -12.25
N SER A 254 -8.49 -7.29 -13.34
CA SER A 254 -7.76 -8.02 -14.39
C SER A 254 -6.33 -8.42 -13.99
N GLN A 255 -5.73 -7.72 -13.02
CA GLN A 255 -4.38 -7.98 -12.50
C GLN A 255 -4.33 -8.91 -11.30
N ILE A 256 -5.48 -9.30 -10.73
CA ILE A 256 -5.57 -10.44 -9.82
C ILE A 256 -5.36 -11.73 -10.62
N LYS A 257 -4.16 -11.91 -11.17
CA LYS A 257 -3.63 -13.25 -11.37
C LYS A 257 -3.41 -13.81 -9.97
N PRO A 258 -3.90 -15.02 -9.65
CA PRO A 258 -3.63 -15.64 -8.35
C PRO A 258 -2.12 -15.57 -8.13
N GLU A 259 -1.69 -14.93 -7.03
CA GLU A 259 -0.28 -14.82 -6.68
C GLU A 259 0.35 -16.20 -6.86
N ARG A 260 1.34 -16.29 -7.76
CA ARG A 260 2.25 -17.43 -7.76
C ARG A 260 3.08 -17.30 -6.50
N ARG A 261 2.52 -17.68 -5.36
CA ARG A 261 3.28 -17.85 -4.12
C ARG A 261 4.46 -18.74 -4.47
N SER A 262 5.66 -18.23 -4.16
CA SER A 262 6.91 -18.97 -4.16
C SER A 262 6.65 -20.41 -3.77
N THR A 263 6.92 -21.33 -4.69
CA THR A 263 6.72 -22.76 -4.50
C THR A 263 7.67 -23.22 -3.40
N ARG A 264 7.22 -23.19 -2.14
CA ARG A 264 7.69 -24.20 -1.19
C ARG A 264 7.34 -25.54 -1.83
N LYS A 265 8.35 -26.28 -2.27
CA LYS A 265 8.21 -27.70 -2.52
C LYS A 265 7.69 -28.30 -1.22
N VAL A 266 6.38 -28.55 -1.17
CA VAL A 266 5.82 -29.47 -0.17
C VAL A 266 6.30 -30.83 -0.62
N ALA A 267 7.45 -31.22 -0.08
CA ALA A 267 7.91 -32.59 -0.17
C ALA A 267 6.95 -33.44 0.70
N ASP A 268 6.48 -34.51 0.08
CA ASP A 268 5.55 -35.52 0.59
C ASP A 268 4.10 -35.12 0.84
N CYS A 269 3.25 -35.94 0.26
CA CYS A 269 1.81 -35.85 0.15
C CYS A 269 1.15 -36.07 1.53
N GLY A 270 1.06 -35.01 2.33
CA GLY A 270 0.09 -34.95 3.41
C GLY A 270 -1.34 -35.05 2.86
N ALA A 271 -2.26 -35.60 3.64
CA ALA A 271 -3.67 -35.71 3.27
C ALA A 271 -4.23 -34.35 2.84
N PHE A 272 -4.97 -34.32 1.73
CA PHE A 272 -5.65 -33.12 1.27
C PHE A 272 -6.69 -32.70 2.31
N ASP A 273 -6.54 -31.50 2.87
CA ASP A 273 -7.53 -30.92 3.79
C ASP A 273 -8.40 -29.89 3.06
N MET A 274 -9.71 -30.07 3.11
CA MET A 274 -10.68 -29.17 2.49
C MET A 274 -10.82 -27.86 3.30
N GLU A 275 -10.48 -27.86 4.59
CA GLU A 275 -10.60 -26.69 5.47
C GLU A 275 -9.64 -25.55 5.09
N ASP A 276 -8.56 -25.86 4.36
CA ASP A 276 -7.59 -24.87 3.88
C ASP A 276 -8.06 -24.09 2.63
N LEU A 277 -9.20 -24.45 2.02
CA LEU A 277 -9.65 -23.83 0.77
C LEU A 277 -10.39 -22.51 1.01
N ASP A 278 -10.16 -21.56 0.10
CA ASP A 278 -10.86 -20.26 0.10
C ASP A 278 -12.38 -20.41 -0.06
N GLY A 279 -13.17 -19.71 0.76
CA GLY A 279 -14.63 -19.77 0.72
C GLY A 279 -15.23 -19.32 -0.62
N GLY A 280 -14.62 -18.32 -1.27
CA GLY A 280 -15.00 -17.86 -2.60
C GLY A 280 -14.74 -18.90 -3.69
N PHE A 281 -13.64 -19.64 -3.59
CA PHE A 281 -13.35 -20.79 -4.45
C PHE A 281 -14.41 -21.91 -4.27
N LEU A 282 -14.71 -22.29 -3.02
CA LEU A 282 -15.69 -23.33 -2.72
C LEU A 282 -17.10 -22.98 -3.22
N LEU A 283 -17.51 -21.72 -3.12
CA LEU A 283 -18.77 -21.23 -3.69
C LEU A 283 -18.86 -21.49 -5.21
N LYS A 284 -17.77 -21.23 -5.95
CA LYS A 284 -17.70 -21.48 -7.39
C LYS A 284 -17.66 -22.97 -7.73
N VAL A 285 -17.07 -23.81 -6.88
CA VAL A 285 -17.14 -25.29 -7.02
C VAL A 285 -18.59 -25.76 -6.89
N VAL A 286 -19.30 -25.33 -5.84
CA VAL A 286 -20.72 -25.67 -5.62
C VAL A 286 -21.61 -25.18 -6.77
N ALA A 287 -21.34 -23.99 -7.31
CA ALA A 287 -22.04 -23.51 -8.50
C ALA A 287 -21.86 -24.44 -9.71
N ASN A 288 -20.64 -24.96 -9.90
CA ASN A 288 -20.33 -25.89 -10.99
C ASN A 288 -20.88 -27.30 -10.79
N MET A 289 -21.17 -27.73 -9.56
CA MET A 289 -21.90 -28.98 -9.31
C MET A 289 -23.33 -28.94 -9.86
N LYS A 290 -23.82 -27.75 -10.26
CA LYS A 290 -25.20 -27.50 -10.69
C LYS A 290 -26.16 -27.94 -9.59
N ARG A 291 -27.48 -27.85 -9.79
CA ARG A 291 -28.45 -28.32 -8.78
C ARG A 291 -28.56 -29.85 -8.76
N ASP A 292 -27.50 -30.57 -9.13
CA ASP A 292 -27.45 -32.02 -9.12
C ASP A 292 -27.13 -32.51 -7.69
N PRO A 293 -28.08 -33.20 -7.01
CA PRO A 293 -27.88 -33.68 -5.65
C PRO A 293 -26.85 -34.82 -5.56
N GLU A 294 -26.63 -35.56 -6.65
CA GLU A 294 -25.70 -36.70 -6.69
C GLU A 294 -24.28 -36.30 -7.14
N ALA A 295 -24.09 -35.02 -7.48
CA ALA A 295 -22.78 -34.53 -7.88
C ALA A 295 -21.76 -34.65 -6.74
N LYS A 296 -20.57 -35.15 -7.07
CA LYS A 296 -19.42 -35.26 -6.17
C LYS A 296 -18.19 -34.64 -6.81
N VAL A 297 -17.37 -33.96 -6.01
CA VAL A 297 -16.12 -33.33 -6.47
C VAL A 297 -14.90 -34.04 -5.88
N ARG A 298 -13.82 -34.08 -6.66
CA ARG A 298 -12.48 -34.44 -6.21
C ARG A 298 -11.51 -33.33 -6.57
N PHE A 299 -10.65 -32.97 -5.65
CA PHE A 299 -9.66 -31.91 -5.83
C PHE A 299 -8.31 -32.51 -6.23
N GLY A 300 -7.63 -31.87 -7.16
CA GLY A 300 -6.28 -32.22 -7.57
C GLY A 300 -5.29 -32.00 -6.44
N THR A 301 -4.53 -33.03 -6.09
CA THR A 301 -3.50 -32.99 -5.04
C THR A 301 -2.11 -32.69 -5.58
N SER A 302 -1.91 -32.78 -6.90
CA SER A 302 -0.62 -32.51 -7.56
C SER A 302 -0.32 -31.02 -7.77
N GLY A 303 -1.01 -30.12 -7.06
CA GLY A 303 -0.86 -28.67 -7.17
C GLY A 303 -0.65 -28.02 -5.81
N ASN A 304 0.20 -26.98 -5.76
CA ASN A 304 0.66 -26.35 -4.51
C ASN A 304 -0.30 -25.26 -3.95
N GLY A 305 -1.64 -25.42 -3.99
CA GLY A 305 -2.48 -24.23 -3.71
C GLY A 305 -3.92 -24.38 -3.25
N PHE A 306 -4.39 -23.27 -2.67
CA PHE A 306 -5.76 -22.94 -2.20
C PHE A 306 -6.86 -23.02 -3.27
N THR A 307 -6.49 -23.12 -4.55
CA THR A 307 -7.42 -23.20 -5.69
C THR A 307 -7.04 -24.39 -6.58
N PRO A 308 -7.17 -25.63 -6.09
CA PRO A 308 -6.82 -26.82 -6.86
C PRO A 308 -7.72 -26.93 -8.09
N ASN A 309 -7.19 -27.51 -9.17
CA ASN A 309 -8.07 -28.01 -10.23
C ASN A 309 -8.95 -29.11 -9.64
N TYR A 310 -10.14 -29.31 -10.19
CA TYR A 310 -11.08 -30.27 -9.62
C TYR A 310 -11.88 -30.99 -10.69
N VAL A 311 -12.42 -32.13 -10.31
CA VAL A 311 -13.21 -33.01 -11.17
C VAL A 311 -14.57 -33.20 -10.52
N ILE A 312 -15.64 -32.93 -11.26
CA ILE A 312 -17.01 -33.20 -10.81
C ILE A 312 -17.53 -34.41 -11.56
N SER A 313 -17.98 -35.42 -10.82
CA SER A 313 -18.77 -36.55 -11.31
C SER A 313 -20.23 -36.28 -10.99
N TYR A 314 -21.08 -36.25 -12.01
CA TYR A 314 -22.51 -35.97 -11.91
C TYR A 314 -23.32 -37.27 -11.80
N GLY A 315 -24.58 -37.17 -11.37
CA GLY A 315 -25.48 -38.32 -11.22
C GLY A 315 -25.77 -39.07 -12.52
N ASP A 316 -25.63 -38.41 -13.68
CA ASP A 316 -25.78 -39.00 -15.00
C ASP A 316 -24.52 -39.75 -15.50
N GLY A 317 -23.50 -39.91 -14.65
CA GLY A 317 -22.24 -40.57 -14.96
C GLY A 317 -21.25 -39.71 -15.73
N ARG A 318 -21.62 -38.48 -16.12
CA ARG A 318 -20.71 -37.54 -16.77
C ARG A 318 -19.66 -37.06 -15.79
N THR A 319 -18.44 -36.90 -16.27
CA THR A 319 -17.34 -36.32 -15.50
C THR A 319 -16.77 -35.10 -16.22
N VAL A 320 -16.57 -34.00 -15.50
CA VAL A 320 -16.06 -32.74 -16.05
C VAL A 320 -14.90 -32.24 -15.20
N CYS A 321 -13.77 -31.94 -15.85
CA CYS A 321 -12.60 -31.34 -15.21
C CYS A 321 -12.66 -29.82 -15.31
N PHE A 322 -12.30 -29.13 -14.23
CA PHE A 322 -12.30 -27.69 -14.13
C PHE A 322 -10.92 -27.19 -13.71
N ALA A 323 -10.48 -26.08 -14.30
CA ALA A 323 -9.28 -25.38 -13.86
C ALA A 323 -9.61 -24.56 -12.61
N GLY A 324 -8.86 -24.73 -11.53
CA GLY A 324 -9.15 -24.10 -10.23
C GLY A 324 -9.01 -22.58 -10.25
N CYS A 325 -8.12 -22.05 -11.10
CA CYS A 325 -7.85 -20.61 -11.16
C CYS A 325 -9.00 -19.79 -11.76
N ASN A 326 -9.83 -20.37 -12.63
CA ASN A 326 -10.88 -19.65 -13.35
C ASN A 326 -12.21 -20.41 -13.43
N HIS A 327 -12.27 -21.61 -12.87
CA HIS A 327 -13.44 -22.50 -12.86
C HIS A 327 -14.00 -22.82 -14.26
N GLN A 328 -13.17 -22.73 -15.30
CA GLN A 328 -13.57 -23.11 -16.66
C GLN A 328 -13.32 -24.59 -16.91
N THR A 329 -14.16 -25.19 -17.77
CA THR A 329 -14.01 -26.59 -18.18
C THR A 329 -12.70 -26.80 -18.94
N MET A 330 -11.97 -27.84 -18.59
CA MET A 330 -10.75 -28.22 -19.30
C MET A 330 -11.06 -29.09 -20.53
N PRO A 331 -10.22 -29.03 -21.59
CA PRO A 331 -10.39 -29.89 -22.77
C PRO A 331 -10.38 -31.37 -22.42
N LYS A 332 -11.21 -32.17 -23.12
CA LYS A 332 -11.20 -33.63 -23.01
C LYS A 332 -9.79 -34.17 -23.29
N GLY A 333 -9.26 -35.01 -22.40
CA GLY A 333 -7.90 -35.57 -22.50
C GLY A 333 -6.89 -35.02 -21.48
N LYS A 334 -7.23 -33.95 -20.75
CA LYS A 334 -6.42 -33.45 -19.61
C LYS A 334 -7.00 -33.90 -18.26
N MET A 335 -7.37 -35.17 -18.14
CA MET A 335 -7.81 -35.70 -16.84
C MET A 335 -6.61 -35.90 -15.91
N PHE A 336 -6.81 -35.62 -14.63
CA PHE A 336 -5.80 -35.88 -13.60
C PHE A 336 -5.62 -37.39 -13.43
N SER A 337 -4.39 -37.81 -13.14
CA SER A 337 -4.15 -39.19 -12.72
C SER A 337 -4.90 -39.45 -11.42
N GLU A 338 -5.53 -40.62 -11.29
CA GLU A 338 -6.32 -41.01 -10.12
C GLU A 338 -5.57 -40.84 -8.78
N LYS A 339 -4.26 -41.12 -8.77
CA LYS A 339 -3.40 -40.94 -7.59
C LYS A 339 -3.21 -39.47 -7.16
N ASN A 340 -3.54 -38.53 -8.04
CA ASN A 340 -3.40 -37.08 -7.83
C ASN A 340 -4.74 -36.42 -7.53
N LEU A 341 -5.74 -37.17 -7.07
CA LEU A 341 -7.05 -36.67 -6.71
C LEU A 341 -7.38 -37.03 -5.26
N SER A 342 -8.03 -36.11 -4.55
CA SER A 342 -8.56 -36.34 -3.21
C SER A 342 -9.65 -37.41 -3.19
N GLY A 343 -10.18 -37.71 -1.99
CA GLY A 343 -11.47 -38.37 -1.84
C GLY A 343 -12.62 -37.56 -2.44
N PHE A 344 -13.79 -38.19 -2.55
CA PHE A 344 -15.01 -37.52 -3.02
C PHE A 344 -15.61 -36.66 -1.91
N PHE A 345 -16.02 -35.45 -2.30
CA PHE A 345 -16.79 -34.55 -1.46
C PHE A 345 -18.13 -34.27 -2.14
N SER A 346 -19.21 -34.43 -1.38
CA SER A 346 -20.56 -34.03 -1.77
C SER A 346 -20.77 -32.53 -1.52
N ARG A 347 -21.90 -32.01 -2.02
CA ARG A 347 -22.32 -30.65 -1.70
C ARG A 347 -22.52 -30.44 -0.19
N LEU A 348 -22.94 -31.48 0.54
CA LEU A 348 -23.15 -31.43 1.99
C LEU A 348 -21.82 -31.32 2.75
N ASP A 349 -20.73 -31.82 2.18
CA ASP A 349 -19.40 -31.71 2.79
C ASP A 349 -18.81 -30.30 2.61
N ILE A 350 -19.08 -29.66 1.46
CA ILE A 350 -18.49 -28.37 1.08
C ILE A 350 -19.20 -27.17 1.71
N VAL A 351 -20.54 -27.19 1.77
CA VAL A 351 -21.35 -26.04 2.22
C VAL A 351 -21.01 -25.59 3.66
N PRO A 352 -20.77 -26.48 4.63
CA PRO A 352 -20.33 -26.08 5.96
C PRO A 352 -18.99 -25.33 5.96
N GLN A 353 -18.05 -25.70 5.09
CA GLN A 353 -16.73 -25.05 5.01
C GLN A 353 -16.81 -23.63 4.45
N ILE A 354 -17.71 -23.38 3.49
CA ILE A 354 -17.98 -22.02 2.99
C ILE A 354 -18.39 -21.08 4.14
N LYS A 355 -19.21 -21.59 5.08
CA LYS A 355 -19.68 -20.80 6.23
C LYS A 355 -18.62 -20.56 7.30
N LYS A 356 -17.59 -21.41 7.38
CA LYS A 356 -16.47 -21.23 8.32
C LYS A 356 -15.41 -20.26 7.76
N ALA A 357 -15.28 -20.20 6.44
CA ALA A 357 -14.23 -19.44 5.76
C ALA A 357 -14.57 -17.96 5.46
N GLY A 358 -15.83 -17.56 5.66
CA GLY A 358 -16.28 -16.17 5.60
C GLY A 358 -16.82 -15.73 6.95
#